data_AF-A0A7S1SHU7-F1
#
_entry.id   AF-A0A7S1SHU7-F1
#
_cell.length_a   1.000
_cell.length_b   1.000
_cell.length_c   1.000
_cell.angle_alpha   90.00
_cell.angle_beta   90.00
_cell.angle_gamma   90.00
#
_symmetry.space_group_name_H-M   'P 1'
#
loop_
_entity.id
_entity.type
_entity.pdbx_description
1 polymer ?
#
loop_
_entity_poly.entity_id
_entity_poly.type
_entity_poly.pdbx_seq_one_letter_code
_entity_poly.pdbx_strand_id
1 'polypeptide(L)'
;ADRYPVSRQSHADSEPQLCVCVCLPVPRAALKTASVGRVDRVMVEAQSRTKWGRDELKVELELHQLGLPVSPLPKGVRKRWLDWSTAGEGVGGSPQSTRSPTTSLHHVEQRLQKAAERRKEQQARIVQQARSRPRKLPRAVSTTCARRSAQFQALEARLANAEMRRERHLNSKRQPPFLQRLGVESRRRAVLRRRQQAATLLQTSWKTFQHKHKTTKQLAQDFLATDVLELVSPEGLEPEIVPGSETQQGPSPFRRRVRTFEDAAGCLQSPNTLRTLKALMDRLESRRAMHGDSSSDDLTAPLMRRLYPKLPAGAAVPHYNPRVMLSSVMICEHPDVVFNAEGTVELELSASAGSMLKKLRSLLDHVTRQPASPEWGGRFFHLLKVWDQSWIDYLSAFVSWKVQDAEALEQELIDIATKMETSRLEKCGADAASSRVLNSSDLQGIVQQVEFDLQLLRDRIRKLTGGAGVERMEAALVKAVSDFQAEQRRVAAEDSAIAAILEGHGDEYAPNDANRGSRQQGVPTNGAAGKGHSANTRLSRIYAALYTKY
;
A
#
# COMPACT_ATOMS: atom_id res chain seq x y z
N ALA A 1 49.69 -18.07 17.71
CA ALA A 1 50.62 -19.01 17.06
C ALA A 1 49.81 -20.25 16.72
N ASP A 2 49.61 -20.72 15.49
CA ASP A 2 50.07 -20.37 14.14
C ASP A 2 48.97 -20.88 13.18
N ARG A 3 48.45 -20.09 12.24
CA ARG A 3 48.95 -19.79 10.88
C ARG A 3 48.88 -20.95 9.86
N TYR A 4 48.04 -20.69 8.83
CA TYR A 4 48.10 -21.10 7.41
C TYR A 4 47.54 -22.47 6.95
N PRO A 5 47.23 -22.66 5.64
CA PRO A 5 46.83 -21.71 4.59
C PRO A 5 45.69 -22.16 3.62
N VAL A 6 45.08 -21.14 3.00
CA VAL A 6 44.80 -20.90 1.56
C VAL A 6 44.65 -22.09 0.60
N SER A 7 43.53 -22.11 -0.15
CA SER A 7 43.46 -22.69 -1.50
C SER A 7 42.82 -21.72 -2.49
N ARG A 8 43.62 -21.35 -3.51
CA ARG A 8 43.22 -20.69 -4.76
C ARG A 8 42.67 -21.76 -5.71
N GLN A 9 41.63 -21.42 -6.47
CA GLN A 9 41.44 -21.93 -7.82
C GLN A 9 40.83 -20.83 -8.69
N SER A 10 41.33 -20.76 -9.91
CA SER A 10 41.20 -19.68 -10.87
C SER A 10 40.67 -20.18 -12.20
N HIS A 11 40.01 -19.28 -12.93
CA HIS A 11 39.74 -19.26 -14.38
C HIS A 11 38.70 -20.23 -14.97
N ALA A 12 37.63 -19.66 -15.52
CA ALA A 12 37.43 -19.63 -16.97
C ALA A 12 36.40 -18.56 -17.37
N ASP A 13 36.70 -17.94 -18.50
CA ASP A 13 36.04 -16.81 -19.16
C ASP A 13 34.60 -17.06 -19.59
N SER A 14 33.82 -15.98 -19.72
CA SER A 14 32.91 -15.68 -20.87
C SER A 14 32.07 -14.42 -20.57
N GLU A 15 32.40 -13.30 -21.21
CA GLU A 15 31.42 -12.24 -21.51
C GLU A 15 30.32 -12.78 -22.46
N PRO A 16 29.12 -12.17 -22.48
CA PRO A 16 28.91 -11.11 -23.46
C PRO A 16 28.14 -9.89 -22.92
N GLN A 17 28.56 -8.73 -23.39
CA GLN A 17 27.79 -7.48 -23.39
C GLN A 17 26.56 -7.62 -24.30
N LEU A 18 25.39 -7.17 -23.84
CA LEU A 18 24.64 -6.04 -24.44
C LEU A 18 23.23 -5.87 -23.84
N CYS A 19 22.94 -4.62 -23.52
CA CYS A 19 21.73 -4.05 -22.97
C CYS A 19 20.43 -4.38 -23.72
N VAL A 20 19.33 -4.62 -22.98
CA VAL A 20 18.00 -4.06 -23.29
C VAL A 20 17.24 -3.75 -22.00
N CYS A 21 17.03 -2.46 -21.72
CA CYS A 21 16.06 -1.95 -20.76
C CYS A 21 14.63 -2.10 -21.31
N VAL A 22 13.75 -2.84 -20.61
CA VAL A 22 12.30 -2.60 -20.63
C VAL A 22 11.73 -2.88 -19.23
N CYS A 23 11.65 -1.84 -18.40
CA CYS A 23 10.78 -1.84 -17.23
C CYS A 23 9.39 -1.38 -17.64
N LEU A 24 8.35 -2.14 -17.24
CA LEU A 24 6.97 -1.75 -16.87
C LEU A 24 6.10 -3.04 -16.82
N PRO A 25 4.96 -3.09 -16.11
CA PRO A 25 4.73 -2.92 -14.67
C PRO A 25 3.97 -4.13 -14.06
N VAL A 26 3.94 -4.27 -12.74
CA VAL A 26 3.11 -5.28 -12.02
C VAL A 26 2.55 -4.62 -10.74
N PRO A 27 1.39 -5.03 -10.17
CA PRO A 27 0.05 -5.10 -10.73
C PRO A 27 -0.96 -4.22 -9.93
N ARG A 28 -2.18 -4.11 -10.45
CA ARG A 28 -3.37 -3.56 -9.76
C ARG A 28 -3.89 -4.53 -8.70
N ALA A 29 -4.13 -4.03 -7.48
CA ALA A 29 -5.12 -4.54 -6.53
C ALA A 29 -6.11 -3.38 -6.27
N ALA A 30 -7.37 -3.51 -6.70
CA ALA A 30 -8.49 -4.05 -5.92
C ALA A 30 -8.93 -3.13 -4.77
N LEU A 31 -10.00 -2.37 -4.99
CA LEU A 31 -10.93 -1.97 -3.94
C LEU A 31 -12.35 -1.97 -4.51
N LYS A 32 -13.18 -2.80 -3.86
CA LYS A 32 -14.62 -2.94 -4.00
C LYS A 32 -15.31 -1.72 -3.39
N THR A 33 -16.39 -1.26 -4.01
CA THR A 33 -17.61 -0.88 -3.29
C THR A 33 -18.84 -1.31 -4.11
N ALA A 34 -19.69 -2.12 -3.47
CA ALA A 34 -21.09 -2.31 -3.82
C ALA A 34 -21.83 -0.98 -3.55
N SER A 35 -22.99 -0.64 -4.10
CA SER A 35 -24.22 -1.43 -4.23
C SER A 35 -25.28 -0.62 -5.01
N VAL A 36 -26.46 -1.22 -5.17
CA VAL A 36 -27.71 -0.78 -5.83
C VAL A 36 -27.82 -1.29 -7.27
N GLY A 37 -28.68 -2.24 -7.66
CA GLY A 37 -29.80 -2.89 -6.98
C GLY A 37 -31.05 -2.85 -7.87
N ARG A 38 -31.35 -4.00 -8.52
CA ARG A 38 -32.65 -4.42 -9.11
C ARG A 38 -33.16 -3.59 -10.32
N VAL A 39 -33.72 -4.14 -11.40
CA VAL A 39 -34.87 -5.04 -11.51
C VAL A 39 -34.83 -5.90 -12.79
N ASP A 40 -35.43 -7.08 -12.66
CA ASP A 40 -35.67 -8.22 -13.54
C ASP A 40 -36.27 -7.99 -14.95
N ARG A 41 -35.94 -8.87 -15.90
CA ARG A 41 -36.86 -9.83 -16.58
C ARG A 41 -36.12 -10.66 -17.66
N VAL A 42 -36.01 -11.99 -17.48
CA VAL A 42 -36.83 -13.07 -18.12
C VAL A 42 -36.67 -13.08 -19.66
N MET A 43 -35.84 -13.93 -20.28
CA MET A 43 -35.93 -15.40 -20.49
C MET A 43 -37.07 -15.84 -21.43
N VAL A 44 -36.73 -16.22 -22.68
CA VAL A 44 -37.35 -17.27 -23.55
C VAL A 44 -36.26 -17.62 -24.61
N GLU A 45 -35.63 -18.80 -24.63
CA GLU A 45 -36.02 -20.05 -25.37
C GLU A 45 -36.37 -19.81 -26.86
N ALA A 46 -36.02 -20.58 -27.89
CA ALA A 46 -35.54 -21.95 -28.12
C ALA A 46 -34.86 -21.96 -29.54
N GLN A 47 -33.85 -22.78 -29.89
CA GLN A 47 -33.96 -24.18 -30.39
C GLN A 47 -35.15 -24.38 -31.37
N SER A 48 -35.10 -24.95 -32.59
CA SER A 48 -34.21 -25.84 -33.34
C SER A 48 -34.74 -26.00 -34.80
N ARG A 49 -33.90 -26.50 -35.72
CA ARG A 49 -34.12 -27.49 -36.83
C ARG A 49 -35.48 -27.54 -37.58
N THR A 50 -35.58 -27.64 -38.92
CA THR A 50 -35.38 -28.80 -39.86
C THR A 50 -35.72 -28.29 -41.30
N LYS A 51 -35.09 -28.59 -42.43
CA LYS A 51 -34.77 -29.84 -43.20
C LYS A 51 -35.98 -30.58 -43.84
N TRP A 52 -35.91 -30.70 -45.19
CA TRP A 52 -36.68 -31.53 -46.16
C TRP A 52 -38.12 -31.06 -46.48
N GLY A 53 -38.69 -31.14 -47.69
CA GLY A 53 -38.35 -31.76 -48.99
C GLY A 53 -39.65 -32.29 -49.65
N ARG A 54 -39.72 -32.27 -51.01
CA ARG A 54 -40.69 -32.99 -51.90
C ARG A 54 -42.17 -32.57 -51.85
N ASP A 55 -43.04 -32.73 -52.84
CA ASP A 55 -43.12 -33.15 -54.27
C ASP A 55 -44.44 -32.44 -54.77
N GLU A 56 -44.83 -32.27 -56.04
CA GLU A 56 -45.41 -33.27 -56.95
C GLU A 56 -46.27 -32.54 -58.03
N LEU A 57 -46.71 -33.28 -59.06
CA LEU A 57 -47.61 -32.98 -60.23
C LEU A 57 -46.88 -32.68 -61.55
N LYS A 58 -46.66 -33.63 -62.50
CA LYS A 58 -47.59 -34.55 -63.23
C LYS A 58 -48.62 -33.72 -64.03
N VAL A 59 -48.76 -33.78 -65.37
CA VAL A 59 -49.23 -34.89 -66.22
C VAL A 59 -49.03 -34.55 -67.73
N GLU A 60 -48.56 -35.54 -68.49
CA GLU A 60 -48.86 -36.03 -69.87
C GLU A 60 -49.53 -35.15 -70.96
N LEU A 61 -49.01 -35.26 -72.21
CA LEU A 61 -49.60 -36.04 -73.33
C LEU A 61 -48.70 -35.90 -74.58
N GLU A 62 -48.00 -36.97 -74.97
CA GLU A 62 -48.32 -37.88 -76.08
C GLU A 62 -48.07 -37.35 -77.52
N LEU A 63 -46.97 -37.87 -78.08
CA LEU A 63 -46.72 -38.05 -79.51
C LEU A 63 -47.28 -39.44 -79.88
N HIS A 64 -48.49 -39.47 -80.44
CA HIS A 64 -48.96 -40.58 -81.26
C HIS A 64 -49.57 -40.01 -82.54
N GLN A 65 -49.39 -40.73 -83.65
CA GLN A 65 -49.92 -40.49 -84.99
C GLN A 65 -49.01 -39.73 -85.97
N LEU A 66 -48.03 -40.46 -86.51
CA LEU A 66 -47.65 -40.34 -87.92
C LEU A 66 -48.88 -40.67 -88.79
N GLY A 67 -49.75 -39.67 -88.97
CA GLY A 67 -50.86 -39.69 -89.91
C GLY A 67 -50.41 -39.19 -91.27
N LEU A 68 -49.85 -40.08 -92.10
CA LEU A 68 -49.83 -39.87 -93.55
C LEU A 68 -51.22 -40.30 -94.09
N PRO A 69 -52.10 -39.37 -94.52
CA PRO A 69 -53.32 -39.76 -95.19
C PRO A 69 -53.00 -40.26 -96.60
N VAL A 70 -52.95 -41.58 -96.77
CA VAL A 70 -53.14 -42.22 -98.07
C VAL A 70 -54.63 -42.09 -98.40
N SER A 71 -54.96 -41.23 -99.36
CA SER A 71 -56.34 -40.99 -99.79
C SER A 71 -56.99 -42.31 -100.25
N PRO A 72 -58.15 -42.71 -99.70
CA PRO A 72 -58.82 -43.92 -100.16
C PRO A 72 -59.32 -43.73 -101.60
N LEU A 73 -58.95 -44.66 -102.49
CA LEU A 73 -59.46 -44.73 -103.86
C LEU A 73 -61.01 -44.65 -103.88
N PRO A 74 -61.61 -43.90 -104.83
CA PRO A 74 -63.05 -43.73 -104.94
C PRO A 74 -63.81 -45.07 -104.96
N LYS A 75 -64.97 -45.12 -104.30
CA LYS A 75 -65.78 -46.35 -104.11
C LYS A 75 -66.08 -47.13 -105.41
N GLY A 76 -66.23 -46.43 -106.54
CA GLY A 76 -66.45 -47.07 -107.85
C GLY A 76 -65.23 -47.83 -108.40
N VAL A 77 -64.01 -47.43 -108.03
CA VAL A 77 -62.77 -48.10 -108.43
C VAL A 77 -62.55 -49.36 -107.59
N ARG A 78 -62.87 -49.32 -106.29
CA ARG A 78 -62.85 -50.52 -105.42
C ARG A 78 -63.83 -51.59 -105.89
N LYS A 79 -65.05 -51.20 -106.29
CA LYS A 79 -66.07 -52.16 -106.77
C LYS A 79 -65.62 -52.87 -108.05
N ARG A 80 -65.12 -52.14 -109.06
CA ARG A 80 -64.61 -52.74 -110.31
C ARG A 80 -63.39 -53.63 -110.11
N TRP A 81 -62.54 -53.33 -109.13
CA TRP A 81 -61.37 -54.16 -108.84
C TRP A 81 -61.77 -55.45 -108.11
N LEU A 82 -62.77 -55.38 -107.23
CA LEU A 82 -63.38 -56.55 -106.58
C LEU A 82 -64.13 -57.45 -107.58
N ASP A 83 -64.86 -56.84 -108.54
CA ASP A 83 -65.60 -57.55 -109.59
C ASP A 83 -64.64 -58.25 -110.59
N TRP A 84 -63.43 -57.71 -110.78
CA TRP A 84 -62.40 -58.34 -111.63
C TRP A 84 -61.64 -59.44 -110.90
N SER A 85 -61.39 -59.30 -109.59
CA SER A 85 -60.71 -60.32 -108.78
C SER A 85 -61.60 -61.50 -108.40
N THR A 86 -62.92 -61.40 -108.57
CA THR A 86 -63.90 -62.47 -108.26
C THR A 86 -64.38 -63.24 -109.50
N ALA A 87 -63.96 -62.86 -110.71
CA ALA A 87 -64.36 -63.51 -111.96
C ALA A 87 -63.38 -64.62 -112.42
N GLY A 88 -62.76 -65.33 -111.48
CA GLY A 88 -61.76 -66.34 -111.75
C GLY A 88 -61.90 -67.59 -110.88
N GLU A 89 -63.07 -68.25 -110.89
CA GLU A 89 -63.25 -69.65 -110.47
C GLU A 89 -64.65 -70.15 -110.88
N GLY A 90 -64.75 -71.04 -111.88
CA GLY A 90 -66.04 -71.56 -112.37
C GLY A 90 -65.98 -72.35 -113.69
N VAL A 91 -65.51 -73.59 -113.57
CA VAL A 91 -65.42 -74.73 -114.51
C VAL A 91 -66.49 -74.83 -115.63
N GLY A 92 -66.02 -75.15 -116.86
CA GLY A 92 -66.67 -76.15 -117.75
C GLY A 92 -67.10 -75.69 -119.16
N GLY A 93 -66.32 -76.04 -120.20
CA GLY A 93 -66.81 -76.04 -121.60
C GLY A 93 -65.75 -75.80 -122.70
N SER A 94 -65.52 -76.82 -123.53
CA SER A 94 -64.60 -76.94 -124.69
C SER A 94 -65.08 -76.17 -125.96
N PRO A 95 -64.42 -76.23 -127.15
CA PRO A 95 -63.04 -75.87 -127.52
C PRO A 95 -62.95 -74.84 -128.70
N GLN A 96 -61.71 -74.49 -129.08
CA GLN A 96 -61.20 -73.83 -130.30
C GLN A 96 -61.16 -72.29 -130.36
N SER A 97 -59.94 -71.74 -130.38
CA SER A 97 -59.36 -71.09 -131.57
C SER A 97 -58.26 -70.09 -131.17
N THR A 98 -57.11 -70.25 -131.81
CA THR A 98 -55.86 -69.49 -131.66
C THR A 98 -55.99 -68.03 -132.13
N ARG A 99 -55.47 -67.04 -131.37
CA ARG A 99 -54.54 -65.99 -131.87
C ARG A 99 -54.10 -64.98 -130.78
N SER A 100 -52.83 -64.58 -130.88
CA SER A 100 -51.96 -63.94 -129.87
C SER A 100 -52.21 -62.43 -129.60
N PRO A 101 -51.75 -61.88 -128.45
CA PRO A 101 -51.98 -60.49 -128.04
C PRO A 101 -50.68 -59.66 -127.93
N THR A 102 -50.47 -58.62 -128.76
CA THR A 102 -49.36 -57.65 -128.51
C THR A 102 -49.61 -56.19 -128.89
N THR A 103 -50.75 -55.80 -129.47
CA THR A 103 -50.94 -54.41 -129.95
C THR A 103 -51.65 -53.44 -128.98
N SER A 104 -51.94 -53.84 -127.74
CA SER A 104 -52.81 -53.08 -126.83
C SER A 104 -52.09 -52.21 -125.77
N LEU A 105 -50.79 -52.40 -125.51
CA LEU A 105 -50.12 -51.73 -124.38
C LEU A 105 -49.65 -50.30 -124.69
N HIS A 106 -49.13 -50.05 -125.89
CA HIS A 106 -48.56 -48.74 -126.25
C HIS A 106 -49.61 -47.61 -126.28
N HIS A 107 -50.86 -47.92 -126.64
CA HIS A 107 -51.94 -46.93 -126.67
C HIS A 107 -52.39 -46.51 -125.26
N VAL A 108 -52.25 -47.39 -124.27
CA VAL A 108 -52.62 -47.10 -122.87
C VAL A 108 -51.58 -46.20 -122.20
N GLU A 109 -50.28 -46.42 -122.45
CA GLU A 109 -49.20 -45.58 -121.90
C GLU A 109 -49.31 -44.14 -122.36
N GLN A 110 -49.60 -43.92 -123.65
CA GLN A 110 -49.70 -42.58 -124.21
C GLN A 110 -50.85 -41.77 -123.58
N ARG A 111 -51.96 -42.45 -123.22
CA ARG A 111 -53.08 -41.81 -122.51
C ARG A 111 -52.75 -41.47 -121.05
N LEU A 112 -51.95 -42.29 -120.38
CA LEU A 112 -51.50 -42.03 -119.00
C LEU A 112 -50.56 -40.82 -118.93
N GLN A 113 -49.63 -40.69 -119.87
CA GLN A 113 -48.71 -39.55 -119.93
C GLN A 113 -49.47 -38.22 -120.09
N LYS A 114 -50.42 -38.17 -121.03
CA LYS A 114 -51.23 -36.96 -121.26
C LYS A 114 -52.11 -36.58 -120.06
N ALA A 115 -52.54 -37.57 -119.26
CA ALA A 115 -53.27 -37.33 -118.02
C ALA A 115 -52.36 -36.81 -116.89
N ALA A 116 -51.08 -37.19 -116.86
CA ALA A 116 -50.11 -36.73 -115.86
C ALA A 116 -49.72 -35.26 -116.08
N GLU A 117 -49.55 -34.83 -117.34
CA GLU A 117 -49.24 -33.44 -117.67
C GLU A 117 -50.33 -32.47 -117.21
N ARG A 118 -51.60 -32.82 -117.43
CA ARG A 118 -52.74 -31.99 -116.97
C ARG A 118 -52.77 -31.81 -115.45
N ARG A 119 -52.37 -32.84 -114.68
CA ARG A 119 -52.28 -32.72 -113.21
C ARG A 119 -51.16 -31.76 -112.81
N LYS A 120 -50.01 -31.80 -113.48
CA LYS A 120 -48.90 -30.86 -113.23
C LYS A 120 -49.32 -29.41 -113.47
N GLU A 121 -50.02 -29.13 -114.57
CA GLU A 121 -50.51 -27.78 -114.87
C GLU A 121 -51.51 -27.27 -113.83
N GLN A 122 -52.47 -28.11 -113.42
CA GLN A 122 -53.45 -27.73 -112.40
C GLN A 122 -52.79 -27.49 -111.04
N GLN A 123 -51.81 -28.30 -110.67
CA GLN A 123 -51.05 -28.15 -109.44
C GLN A 123 -50.21 -26.85 -109.43
N ALA A 124 -49.63 -26.48 -110.58
CA ALA A 124 -48.92 -25.21 -110.74
C ALA A 124 -49.85 -23.99 -110.55
N ARG A 125 -51.06 -24.04 -111.10
CA ARG A 125 -52.09 -22.99 -110.90
C ARG A 125 -52.47 -22.80 -109.43
N ILE A 126 -52.71 -23.89 -108.70
CA ILE A 126 -53.06 -23.84 -107.27
C ILE A 126 -51.93 -23.22 -106.44
N VAL A 127 -50.67 -23.57 -106.74
CA VAL A 127 -49.50 -23.00 -106.04
C VAL A 127 -49.36 -21.51 -106.31
N GLN A 128 -49.59 -21.04 -107.54
CA GLN A 128 -49.57 -19.60 -107.85
C GLN A 128 -50.67 -18.84 -107.10
N GLN A 129 -51.88 -19.41 -107.01
CA GLN A 129 -53.00 -18.79 -106.30
C GLN A 129 -52.80 -18.75 -104.77
N ALA A 130 -52.09 -19.73 -104.20
CA ALA A 130 -51.70 -19.73 -102.78
C ALA A 130 -50.62 -18.69 -102.46
N ARG A 131 -49.73 -18.39 -103.40
CA ARG A 131 -48.66 -17.39 -103.23
C ARG A 131 -49.16 -15.94 -103.29
N SER A 132 -50.26 -15.67 -104.00
CA SER A 132 -50.80 -14.31 -104.16
C SER A 132 -51.81 -13.89 -103.08
N ARG A 133 -52.16 -14.76 -102.13
CA ARG A 133 -53.00 -14.40 -100.97
C ARG A 133 -52.15 -13.88 -99.81
N PRO A 134 -52.25 -12.60 -99.39
CA PRO A 134 -51.55 -12.11 -98.21
C PRO A 134 -52.12 -12.75 -96.93
N ARG A 135 -51.26 -13.42 -96.14
CA ARG A 135 -51.57 -13.96 -94.81
C ARG A 135 -51.69 -12.80 -93.81
N LYS A 136 -52.90 -12.47 -93.35
CA LYS A 136 -53.10 -11.58 -92.19
C LYS A 136 -52.83 -12.37 -90.90
N LEU A 137 -51.65 -12.22 -90.29
CA LEU A 137 -51.37 -12.68 -88.92
C LEU A 137 -51.92 -11.64 -87.91
N PRO A 138 -52.56 -12.03 -86.79
CA PRO A 138 -53.14 -11.07 -85.84
C PRO A 138 -52.06 -10.30 -85.07
N ARG A 139 -52.20 -8.96 -85.03
CA ARG A 139 -51.31 -7.95 -84.41
C ARG A 139 -50.99 -8.16 -82.92
N ALA A 140 -51.68 -9.09 -82.23
CA ALA A 140 -51.58 -9.33 -80.79
C ALA A 140 -50.34 -10.13 -80.35
N VAL A 141 -49.73 -10.95 -81.22
CA VAL A 141 -48.53 -11.76 -80.85
C VAL A 141 -47.25 -10.93 -80.86
N SER A 142 -47.20 -9.86 -81.66
CA SER A 142 -46.03 -8.96 -81.76
C SER A 142 -45.87 -8.07 -80.52
N THR A 143 -46.95 -7.62 -79.91
CA THR A 143 -46.91 -6.76 -78.72
C THR A 143 -46.47 -7.53 -77.47
N THR A 144 -46.86 -8.80 -77.34
CA THR A 144 -46.40 -9.66 -76.23
C THR A 144 -44.91 -10.01 -76.33
N CYS A 145 -44.39 -10.20 -77.54
CA CYS A 145 -42.96 -10.45 -77.77
C CYS A 145 -42.13 -9.20 -77.44
N ALA A 146 -42.55 -8.02 -77.92
CA ALA A 146 -41.91 -6.75 -77.62
C ALA A 146 -41.89 -6.44 -76.11
N ARG A 147 -42.99 -6.73 -75.40
CA ARG A 147 -43.08 -6.52 -73.94
C ARG A 147 -42.12 -7.42 -73.16
N ARG A 148 -41.97 -8.69 -73.55
CA ARG A 148 -41.01 -9.61 -72.91
C ARG A 148 -39.56 -9.18 -73.16
N SER A 149 -39.24 -8.73 -74.37
CA SER A 149 -37.91 -8.20 -74.70
C SER A 149 -37.56 -6.96 -73.87
N ALA A 150 -38.50 -6.03 -73.69
CA ALA A 150 -38.29 -4.85 -72.86
C ALA A 150 -38.10 -5.19 -71.37
N GLN A 151 -38.82 -6.18 -70.85
CA GLN A 151 -38.64 -6.67 -69.48
C GLN A 151 -37.27 -7.30 -69.26
N PHE A 152 -36.76 -8.05 -70.25
CA PHE A 152 -35.44 -8.66 -70.18
C PHE A 152 -34.33 -7.59 -70.12
N GLN A 153 -34.38 -6.60 -71.01
CA GLN A 153 -33.44 -5.47 -71.01
C GLN A 153 -33.48 -4.67 -69.69
N ALA A 154 -34.67 -4.48 -69.11
CA ALA A 154 -34.81 -3.80 -67.83
C ALA A 154 -34.16 -4.58 -66.67
N LEU A 155 -34.19 -5.91 -66.70
CA LEU A 155 -33.54 -6.75 -65.70
C LEU A 155 -32.02 -6.75 -65.86
N GLU A 156 -31.51 -6.83 -67.08
CA GLU A 156 -30.07 -6.71 -67.36
C GLU A 156 -29.52 -5.37 -66.89
N ALA A 157 -30.22 -4.27 -67.17
CA ALA A 157 -29.83 -2.94 -66.70
C ALA A 157 -29.81 -2.84 -65.16
N ARG A 158 -30.71 -3.54 -64.46
CA ARG A 158 -30.72 -3.58 -62.99
C ARG A 158 -29.57 -4.40 -62.43
N LEU A 159 -29.23 -5.52 -63.06
CA LEU A 159 -28.07 -6.33 -62.69
C LEU A 159 -26.76 -5.56 -62.89
N ALA A 160 -26.55 -4.93 -64.06
CA ALA A 160 -25.36 -4.13 -64.33
C ALA A 160 -25.19 -2.97 -63.33
N ASN A 161 -26.28 -2.30 -62.95
CA ASN A 161 -26.25 -1.26 -61.92
C ASN A 161 -25.92 -1.81 -60.53
N ALA A 162 -26.42 -3.00 -60.18
CA ALA A 162 -26.09 -3.65 -58.91
C ALA A 162 -24.60 -4.06 -58.86
N GLU A 163 -24.05 -4.57 -59.96
CA GLU A 163 -22.64 -4.91 -60.09
C GLU A 163 -21.74 -3.68 -59.97
N MET A 164 -22.06 -2.60 -60.68
CA MET A 164 -21.32 -1.34 -60.59
C MET A 164 -21.33 -0.78 -59.15
N ARG A 165 -22.46 -0.86 -58.44
CA ARG A 165 -22.53 -0.46 -57.03
C ARG A 165 -21.64 -1.34 -56.15
N ARG A 166 -21.63 -2.65 -56.38
CA ARG A 166 -20.78 -3.59 -55.66
C ARG A 166 -19.30 -3.32 -55.91
N GLU A 167 -18.91 -3.06 -57.15
CA GLU A 167 -17.53 -2.70 -57.51
C GLU A 167 -17.09 -1.39 -56.86
N ARG A 168 -17.93 -0.35 -56.87
CA ARG A 168 -17.62 0.91 -56.17
C ARG A 168 -17.43 0.70 -54.68
N HIS A 169 -18.25 -0.14 -54.05
CA HIS A 169 -18.11 -0.47 -52.63
C HIS A 169 -16.82 -1.26 -52.34
N LEU A 170 -16.48 -2.21 -53.19
CA LEU A 170 -15.23 -2.97 -53.08
C LEU A 170 -14.00 -2.08 -53.32
N ASN A 171 -14.05 -1.17 -54.29
CA ASN A 171 -12.98 -0.20 -54.56
C ASN A 171 -12.84 0.84 -53.44
N SER A 172 -13.93 1.27 -52.82
CA SER A 172 -13.89 2.12 -51.62
C SER A 172 -13.22 1.42 -50.42
N LYS A 173 -13.43 0.10 -50.27
CA LYS A 173 -12.77 -0.72 -49.24
C LYS A 173 -11.31 -1.04 -49.57
N ARG A 174 -10.93 -1.07 -50.85
CA ARG A 174 -9.54 -1.22 -51.33
C ARG A 174 -8.78 0.12 -51.31
N GLN A 175 -8.77 0.83 -50.18
CA GLN A 175 -7.90 2.00 -50.05
C GLN A 175 -6.42 1.61 -50.22
N PRO A 176 -5.57 2.48 -50.81
CA PRO A 176 -4.15 2.17 -51.01
C PRO A 176 -3.40 1.98 -49.68
N PRO A 177 -2.42 1.06 -49.59
CA PRO A 177 -1.60 0.83 -48.38
C PRO A 177 -0.86 2.07 -47.84
N PHE A 178 -0.74 3.12 -48.64
CA PHE A 178 -0.04 4.36 -48.31
C PHE A 178 -0.76 5.19 -47.22
N LEU A 179 -2.09 5.29 -47.28
CA LEU A 179 -2.87 6.07 -46.29
C LEU A 179 -2.93 5.37 -44.93
N GLN A 180 -2.90 4.04 -44.90
CA GLN A 180 -2.84 3.25 -43.67
C GLN A 180 -1.48 3.40 -42.96
N ARG A 181 -0.39 3.49 -43.73
CA ARG A 181 0.97 3.70 -43.22
C ARG A 181 1.15 5.12 -42.63
N LEU A 182 0.57 6.14 -43.27
CA LEU A 182 0.50 7.51 -42.72
C LEU A 182 -0.32 7.59 -41.44
N GLY A 183 -1.42 6.84 -41.32
CA GLY A 183 -2.23 6.78 -40.09
C GLY A 183 -1.52 6.12 -38.91
N VAL A 184 -0.80 5.02 -39.14
CA VAL A 184 -0.02 4.32 -38.10
C VAL A 184 1.19 5.15 -37.67
N GLU A 185 1.91 5.78 -38.60
CA GLU A 185 2.99 6.71 -38.26
C GLU A 185 2.49 7.95 -37.53
N SER A 186 1.33 8.50 -37.91
CA SER A 186 0.71 9.63 -37.23
C SER A 186 0.29 9.27 -35.80
N ARG A 187 -0.22 8.05 -35.59
CA ARG A 187 -0.55 7.52 -34.26
C ARG A 187 0.69 7.29 -33.41
N ARG A 188 1.75 6.71 -33.98
CA ARG A 188 3.05 6.52 -33.30
C ARG A 188 3.68 7.87 -32.93
N ARG A 189 3.67 8.84 -33.84
CA ARG A 189 4.12 10.22 -33.57
C ARG A 189 3.26 10.92 -32.51
N ALA A 190 1.95 10.69 -32.48
CA ALA A 190 1.08 11.23 -31.43
C ALA A 190 1.38 10.61 -30.05
N VAL A 191 1.64 9.30 -29.98
CA VAL A 191 2.04 8.63 -28.73
C VAL A 191 3.40 9.14 -28.23
N LEU A 192 4.38 9.29 -29.13
CA LEU A 192 5.69 9.85 -28.78
C LEU A 192 5.58 11.31 -28.31
N ARG A 193 4.77 12.14 -28.98
CA ARG A 193 4.49 13.52 -28.54
C ARG A 193 3.82 13.57 -27.17
N ARG A 194 2.83 12.70 -26.90
CA ARG A 194 2.21 12.58 -25.58
C ARG A 194 3.21 12.14 -24.51
N ARG A 195 4.09 11.20 -24.81
CA ARG A 195 5.17 10.77 -23.90
C ARG A 195 6.16 11.90 -23.62
N GLN A 196 6.57 12.64 -24.65
CA GLN A 196 7.45 13.81 -24.50
C GLN A 196 6.78 14.91 -23.68
N GLN A 197 5.50 15.22 -23.95
CA GLN A 197 4.72 16.18 -23.18
C GLN A 197 4.55 15.74 -21.72
N ALA A 198 4.25 14.46 -21.47
CA ALA A 198 4.18 13.93 -20.11
C ALA A 198 5.54 14.02 -19.40
N ALA A 199 6.64 13.72 -20.11
CA ALA A 199 8.00 13.82 -19.57
C ALA A 199 8.37 15.28 -19.26
N THR A 200 8.04 16.24 -20.12
CA THR A 200 8.29 17.66 -19.84
C THR A 200 7.41 18.16 -18.71
N LEU A 201 6.13 17.78 -18.62
CA LEU A 201 5.27 18.12 -17.48
C LEU A 201 5.78 17.50 -16.17
N LEU A 202 6.27 16.26 -16.21
CA LEU A 202 6.92 15.63 -15.05
C LEU A 202 8.20 16.36 -14.67
N GLN A 203 9.04 16.75 -15.64
CA GLN A 203 10.25 17.51 -15.35
C GLN A 203 9.95 18.92 -14.81
N THR A 204 8.97 19.64 -15.36
CA THR A 204 8.60 20.97 -14.87
C THR A 204 7.97 20.87 -13.50
N SER A 205 7.03 19.95 -13.28
CA SER A 205 6.44 19.71 -11.95
C SER A 205 7.49 19.25 -10.94
N TRP A 206 8.44 18.40 -11.32
CA TRP A 206 9.56 18.00 -10.47
C TRP A 206 10.49 19.17 -10.13
N LYS A 207 10.85 20.01 -11.11
CA LYS A 207 11.64 21.22 -10.86
C LYS A 207 10.88 22.18 -9.94
N THR A 208 9.61 22.46 -10.20
CA THR A 208 8.77 23.29 -9.34
C THR A 208 8.65 22.71 -7.93
N PHE A 209 8.54 21.39 -7.81
CA PHE A 209 8.55 20.69 -6.53
C PHE A 209 9.90 20.85 -5.81
N GLN A 210 11.03 20.69 -6.51
CA GLN A 210 12.36 20.91 -5.95
C GLN A 210 12.59 22.36 -5.50
N HIS A 211 12.01 23.34 -6.20
CA HIS A 211 12.09 24.75 -5.81
C HIS A 211 11.22 25.07 -4.59
N LYS A 212 10.07 24.40 -4.43
CA LYS A 212 9.15 24.62 -3.30
C LYS A 212 9.47 23.76 -2.07
N HIS A 213 10.11 22.60 -2.26
CA HIS A 213 10.41 21.64 -1.22
C HIS A 213 11.89 21.25 -1.26
N LYS A 214 12.58 21.39 -0.12
CA LYS A 214 13.96 20.92 0.06
C LYS A 214 14.06 19.45 -0.34
N THR A 215 15.10 19.00 -1.05
CA THR A 215 15.31 17.58 -1.39
C THR A 215 15.89 16.79 -0.20
N THR A 216 15.88 15.45 -0.20
CA THR A 216 16.47 14.66 0.92
C THR A 216 17.95 14.99 1.07
N LYS A 217 18.63 15.18 -0.07
CA LYS A 217 20.00 15.68 -0.13
C LYS A 217 20.13 17.06 0.52
N GLN A 218 19.27 18.02 0.18
CA GLN A 218 19.31 19.35 0.78
C GLN A 218 19.03 19.31 2.28
N LEU A 219 18.05 18.52 2.73
CA LEU A 219 17.78 18.35 4.17
C LEU A 219 18.96 17.72 4.90
N ALA A 220 19.62 16.72 4.30
CA ALA A 220 20.82 16.12 4.85
C ALA A 220 21.98 17.13 4.91
N GLN A 221 22.19 17.94 3.86
CA GLN A 221 23.20 19.01 3.86
C GLN A 221 22.89 20.08 4.91
N ASP A 222 21.65 20.55 4.99
CA ASP A 222 21.20 21.53 5.97
C ASP A 222 21.37 21.00 7.40
N PHE A 223 21.06 19.71 7.64
CA PHE A 223 21.26 19.09 8.95
C PHE A 223 22.74 18.91 9.29
N LEU A 224 23.55 18.44 8.35
CA LEU A 224 25.01 18.33 8.56
C LEU A 224 25.65 19.70 8.83
N ALA A 225 25.17 20.77 8.20
CA ALA A 225 25.63 22.13 8.42
C ALA A 225 25.25 22.71 9.80
N THR A 226 24.39 22.03 10.59
CA THR A 226 24.18 22.39 11.99
C THR A 226 25.32 21.93 12.91
N ASP A 227 26.27 21.14 12.37
CA ASP A 227 27.41 20.55 13.06
C ASP A 227 27.00 19.71 14.31
N VAL A 228 25.73 19.30 14.40
CA VAL A 228 25.17 18.50 15.51
C VAL A 228 25.72 17.07 15.53
N LEU A 229 26.28 16.59 14.41
CA LEU A 229 26.84 15.24 14.27
C LEU A 229 28.37 15.22 14.21
N GLU A 230 29.08 16.29 14.59
CA GLU A 230 30.56 16.32 14.54
C GLU A 230 31.25 15.51 15.66
N LEU A 231 30.46 14.84 16.51
CA LEU A 231 30.93 14.29 17.79
C LEU A 231 30.96 12.76 17.87
N VAL A 232 31.44 12.07 16.83
CA VAL A 232 31.83 10.68 17.02
C VAL A 232 33.10 10.26 16.28
N SER A 233 34.25 10.51 16.89
CA SER A 233 35.38 9.57 16.83
C SER A 233 36.05 9.47 18.21
N PRO A 234 36.16 8.27 18.79
CA PRO A 234 37.14 8.00 19.84
C PRO A 234 38.52 7.78 19.19
N GLU A 235 39.56 7.84 20.02
CA GLU A 235 40.98 7.54 19.76
C GLU A 235 41.85 8.71 19.26
N GLY A 236 42.73 9.16 20.17
CA GLY A 236 43.97 9.87 19.82
C GLY A 236 44.16 11.21 20.52
N LEU A 237 44.69 11.15 21.75
CA LEU A 237 45.83 11.92 22.29
C LEU A 237 45.56 12.41 23.72
N GLU A 238 46.02 11.60 24.66
CA GLU A 238 46.65 12.08 25.89
C GLU A 238 47.53 13.31 25.55
N PRO A 239 47.40 14.43 26.25
CA PRO A 239 48.39 15.50 26.14
C PRO A 239 49.64 15.06 26.89
N GLU A 240 50.53 14.34 26.21
CA GLU A 240 51.92 14.25 26.65
C GLU A 240 52.51 15.65 26.55
N ILE A 241 52.67 16.29 27.70
CA ILE A 241 53.33 17.57 27.88
C ILE A 241 54.79 17.37 27.46
N VAL A 242 55.11 17.67 26.20
CA VAL A 242 56.49 17.89 25.77
C VAL A 242 56.72 19.40 25.76
N PRO A 243 57.49 19.97 26.70
CA PRO A 243 57.83 21.38 26.69
C PRO A 243 58.94 21.63 25.68
N GLY A 244 58.64 22.46 24.68
CA GLY A 244 59.66 23.13 23.86
C GLY A 244 59.66 22.74 22.39
N SER A 245 58.81 23.41 21.59
CA SER A 245 59.18 23.85 20.24
C SER A 245 58.19 24.93 19.79
N GLU A 246 58.63 26.18 19.82
CA GLU A 246 57.96 27.29 19.15
C GLU A 246 58.09 27.09 17.63
N THR A 247 56.99 26.77 16.94
CA THR A 247 56.90 27.01 15.51
C THR A 247 55.44 27.23 15.07
N GLN A 248 55.14 28.51 14.83
CA GLN A 248 54.15 29.06 13.88
C GLN A 248 52.82 28.31 13.71
N GLN A 249 51.82 28.77 14.45
CA GLN A 249 50.41 28.42 14.32
C GLN A 249 49.80 29.03 13.04
N GLY A 250 49.53 28.20 12.04
CA GLY A 250 48.38 28.42 11.14
C GLY A 250 47.09 27.96 11.83
N PRO A 251 45.90 28.51 11.48
CA PRO A 251 44.64 28.06 12.07
C PRO A 251 44.34 26.64 11.61
N SER A 252 44.66 25.66 12.44
CA SER A 252 44.27 24.26 12.22
C SER A 252 42.74 24.17 12.17
N PRO A 253 42.13 23.59 11.11
CA PRO A 253 40.67 23.53 10.94
C PRO A 253 39.98 22.51 11.85
N PHE A 254 40.73 21.83 12.73
CA PHE A 254 40.23 20.78 13.62
C PHE A 254 40.09 21.24 15.09
N ARG A 255 39.68 22.49 15.33
CA ARG A 255 39.13 22.83 16.65
C ARG A 255 37.79 22.13 16.80
N ARG A 256 37.82 20.95 17.42
CA ARG A 256 36.69 20.30 18.08
C ARG A 256 35.97 21.38 18.89
N ARG A 257 34.83 21.87 18.40
CA ARG A 257 34.02 22.83 19.15
C ARG A 257 33.46 22.07 20.34
N VAL A 258 34.17 22.10 21.46
CA VAL A 258 33.57 21.79 22.76
C VAL A 258 32.49 22.85 22.93
N ARG A 259 31.24 22.47 22.66
CA ARG A 259 30.08 23.29 22.98
C ARG A 259 29.88 23.19 24.48
N THR A 260 29.47 24.28 25.13
CA THR A 260 28.92 24.16 26.49
C THR A 260 27.58 23.42 26.39
N PHE A 261 27.13 22.87 27.52
CA PHE A 261 25.84 22.20 27.58
C PHE A 261 24.71 23.11 27.08
N GLU A 262 24.73 24.39 27.48
CA GLU A 262 23.74 25.39 27.08
C GLU A 262 23.76 25.67 25.58
N ASP A 263 24.95 25.76 24.98
CA ASP A 263 25.10 26.00 23.53
C ASP A 263 24.60 24.80 22.72
N ALA A 264 24.96 23.59 23.16
CA ALA A 264 24.47 22.34 22.56
C ALA A 264 22.95 22.25 22.68
N ALA A 265 22.40 22.43 23.88
CA ALA A 265 20.96 22.42 24.13
C ALA A 265 20.21 23.47 23.29
N GLY A 266 20.74 24.70 23.20
CA GLY A 266 20.18 25.76 22.36
C GLY A 266 20.12 25.38 20.88
N CYS A 267 21.16 24.73 20.36
CA CYS A 267 21.21 24.25 18.98
C CYS A 267 20.19 23.13 18.71
N LEU A 268 20.04 22.18 19.63
CA LEU A 268 19.11 21.05 19.49
C LEU A 268 17.65 21.48 19.66
N GLN A 269 17.39 22.48 20.52
CA GLN A 269 16.05 23.02 20.74
C GLN A 269 15.63 24.04 19.67
N SER A 270 16.56 24.47 18.82
CA SER A 270 16.25 25.37 17.70
C SER A 270 15.12 24.81 16.84
N PRO A 271 14.05 25.60 16.59
CA PRO A 271 12.94 25.19 15.74
C PRO A 271 13.39 24.80 14.33
N ASN A 272 14.47 25.39 13.83
CA ASN A 272 15.01 25.06 12.51
C ASN A 272 15.65 23.66 12.48
N THR A 273 16.44 23.31 13.49
CA THR A 273 17.05 21.99 13.66
C THR A 273 15.97 20.92 13.76
N LEU A 274 14.98 21.12 14.65
CA LEU A 274 13.88 20.19 14.84
C LEU A 274 13.04 19.98 13.57
N ARG A 275 12.70 21.07 12.85
CA ARG A 275 11.93 20.96 11.61
C ARG A 275 12.72 20.26 10.49
N THR A 276 14.00 20.57 10.37
CA THR A 276 14.88 19.96 9.35
C THR A 276 15.09 18.48 9.62
N LEU A 277 15.42 18.11 10.86
CA LEU A 277 15.58 16.71 11.27
C LEU A 277 14.27 15.94 11.12
N LYS A 278 13.13 16.51 11.53
CA LYS A 278 11.82 15.87 11.33
C LYS A 278 11.57 15.57 9.85
N ALA A 279 11.73 16.57 8.98
CA ALA A 279 11.49 16.38 7.55
C ALA A 279 12.45 15.36 6.93
N LEU A 280 13.68 15.26 7.43
CA LEU A 280 14.66 14.24 7.03
C LEU A 280 14.23 12.85 7.47
N MET A 281 13.86 12.70 8.74
CA MET A 281 13.38 11.43 9.33
C MET A 281 12.11 10.91 8.64
N ASP A 282 11.11 11.76 8.43
CA ASP A 282 9.86 11.39 7.75
C ASP A 282 10.15 10.81 6.34
N ARG A 283 11.21 11.29 5.68
CA ARG A 283 11.65 10.80 4.37
C ARG A 283 12.43 9.49 4.46
N LEU A 284 13.29 9.33 5.46
CA LEU A 284 13.97 8.05 5.70
C LEU A 284 12.95 6.96 6.03
N GLU A 285 11.95 7.27 6.85
CA GLU A 285 10.83 6.38 7.20
C GLU A 285 10.03 5.99 5.95
N SER A 286 9.67 6.98 5.12
CA SER A 286 8.99 6.72 3.84
C SER A 286 9.82 5.82 2.91
N ARG A 287 11.15 5.98 2.90
CA ARG A 287 12.05 5.15 2.08
C ARG A 287 12.19 3.74 2.63
N ARG A 288 12.22 3.58 3.96
CA ARG A 288 12.22 2.29 4.65
C ARG A 288 10.93 1.52 4.34
N ALA A 289 9.78 2.17 4.45
CA ALA A 289 8.47 1.57 4.18
C ALA A 289 8.35 1.04 2.74
N MET A 290 8.93 1.75 1.76
CA MET A 290 8.96 1.29 0.36
C MET A 290 9.76 0.00 0.14
N HIS A 291 10.70 -0.32 1.03
CA HIS A 291 11.54 -1.52 0.95
C HIS A 291 10.95 -2.71 1.73
N GLY A 292 9.78 -2.55 2.36
CA GLY A 292 9.01 -3.64 2.96
C GLY A 292 9.54 -4.20 4.29
N ASP A 293 10.44 -3.50 4.97
CA ASP A 293 10.96 -3.91 6.30
C ASP A 293 9.96 -3.48 7.40
N SER A 294 8.85 -4.20 7.54
CA SER A 294 7.85 -3.97 8.61
C SER A 294 8.26 -4.55 9.97
N SER A 295 9.21 -5.51 9.99
CA SER A 295 9.64 -6.19 11.24
C SER A 295 10.22 -5.24 12.29
N SER A 296 10.76 -4.10 11.87
CA SER A 296 11.33 -3.07 12.74
C SER A 296 10.26 -2.26 13.48
N ASP A 297 9.05 -2.14 12.90
CA ASP A 297 7.93 -1.43 13.54
C ASP A 297 7.37 -2.19 14.74
N ASP A 298 7.42 -3.53 14.70
CA ASP A 298 6.97 -4.38 15.79
C ASP A 298 7.81 -4.19 17.08
N LEU A 299 9.08 -3.78 16.93
CA LEU A 299 9.99 -3.50 18.05
C LEU A 299 9.92 -2.05 18.50
N THR A 300 9.83 -1.10 17.58
CA THR A 300 9.84 0.34 17.90
C THR A 300 8.52 0.85 18.46
N ALA A 301 7.38 0.38 17.93
CA ALA A 301 6.07 0.82 18.40
C ALA A 301 5.83 0.61 19.91
N PRO A 302 6.14 -0.56 20.51
CA PRO A 302 5.98 -0.73 21.96
C PRO A 302 6.94 0.15 22.76
N LEU A 303 8.19 0.30 22.32
CA LEU A 303 9.18 1.16 22.98
C LEU A 303 8.74 2.63 22.99
N MET A 304 8.28 3.13 21.85
CA MET A 304 7.80 4.50 21.73
C MET A 304 6.51 4.74 22.55
N ARG A 305 5.61 3.75 22.65
CA ARG A 305 4.43 3.87 23.53
C ARG A 305 4.80 3.95 25.01
N ARG A 306 5.89 3.29 25.44
CA ARG A 306 6.41 3.42 26.81
C ARG A 306 6.89 4.85 27.10
N LEU A 307 7.51 5.53 26.13
CA LEU A 307 7.93 6.93 26.28
C LEU A 307 6.76 7.92 26.25
N TYR A 308 5.67 7.57 25.57
CA TYR A 308 4.50 8.42 25.37
C TYR A 308 3.21 7.73 25.81
N PRO A 309 3.01 7.46 27.12
CA PRO A 309 1.85 6.72 27.61
C PRO A 309 0.51 7.45 27.39
N LYS A 310 0.55 8.75 27.10
CA LYS A 310 -0.63 9.58 26.82
C LYS A 310 -1.18 9.44 25.40
N LEU A 311 -0.50 8.71 24.51
CA LEU A 311 -0.98 8.54 23.14
C LEU A 311 -2.22 7.61 23.14
N PRO A 312 -3.31 7.97 22.43
CA PRO A 312 -4.48 7.11 22.34
C PRO A 312 -4.14 5.72 21.81
N ALA A 313 -4.82 4.70 22.34
CA ALA A 313 -4.70 3.34 21.82
C ALA A 313 -5.08 3.31 20.33
N GLY A 314 -4.15 2.89 19.47
CA GLY A 314 -4.33 2.86 18.01
C GLY A 314 -3.84 4.11 17.26
N ALA A 315 -3.34 5.14 17.95
CA ALA A 315 -2.67 6.24 17.28
C ALA A 315 -1.35 5.77 16.64
N ALA A 316 -1.08 6.25 15.42
CA ALA A 316 0.17 5.99 14.72
C ALA A 316 1.32 6.67 15.48
N VAL A 317 2.36 5.88 15.80
CA VAL A 317 3.56 6.36 16.49
C VAL A 317 4.67 6.46 15.44
N PRO A 318 5.34 7.61 15.31
CA PRO A 318 6.43 7.74 14.34
C PRO A 318 7.56 6.81 14.71
N HIS A 319 8.11 6.10 13.72
CA HIS A 319 9.22 5.17 13.96
C HIS A 319 10.49 5.92 14.39
N TYR A 320 10.74 7.08 13.78
CA TYR A 320 11.83 7.98 14.17
C TYR A 320 11.30 9.21 14.89
N ASN A 321 11.76 9.45 16.12
CA ASN A 321 11.42 10.66 16.87
C ASN A 321 12.62 11.62 16.91
N PRO A 322 12.48 12.85 16.39
CA PRO A 322 13.57 13.81 16.34
C PRO A 322 14.14 14.15 17.72
N ARG A 323 13.31 14.26 18.76
CA ARG A 323 13.78 14.60 20.10
C ARG A 323 14.60 13.46 20.70
N VAL A 324 14.12 12.22 20.57
CA VAL A 324 14.83 11.04 21.06
C VAL A 324 16.16 10.84 20.35
N MET A 325 16.24 11.13 19.05
CA MET A 325 17.51 11.16 18.32
C MET A 325 18.43 12.28 18.81
N LEU A 326 17.95 13.52 18.95
CA LEU A 326 18.80 14.61 19.44
C LEU A 326 19.27 14.38 20.88
N SER A 327 18.53 13.64 21.70
CA SER A 327 19.00 13.20 23.02
C SER A 327 20.24 12.32 22.94
N SER A 328 20.43 11.54 21.87
CA SER A 328 21.64 10.71 21.72
C SER A 328 22.89 11.57 21.54
N VAL A 329 22.74 12.75 20.93
CA VAL A 329 23.82 13.74 20.81
C VAL A 329 24.20 14.25 22.20
N MET A 330 23.21 14.68 22.99
CA MET A 330 23.46 15.13 24.37
C MET A 330 24.13 14.05 25.23
N ILE A 331 23.70 12.79 25.10
CA ILE A 331 24.29 11.66 25.81
C ILE A 331 25.77 11.49 25.45
N CYS A 332 26.13 11.67 24.18
CA CYS A 332 27.53 11.54 23.74
C CYS A 332 28.39 12.78 24.05
N GLU A 333 27.82 13.98 24.03
CA GLU A 333 28.56 15.24 24.23
C GLU A 333 28.73 15.61 25.70
N HIS A 334 27.72 15.35 26.53
CA HIS A 334 27.65 15.78 27.92
C HIS A 334 27.12 14.66 28.84
N PRO A 335 27.80 13.50 28.91
CA PRO A 335 27.35 12.38 29.74
C PRO A 335 27.29 12.74 31.23
N ASP A 336 28.18 13.61 31.70
CA ASP A 336 28.27 14.13 33.07
C ASP A 336 27.05 14.97 33.49
N VAL A 337 26.41 15.64 32.53
CA VAL A 337 25.20 16.44 32.79
C VAL A 337 23.93 15.60 32.61
N VAL A 338 23.97 14.60 31.73
CA VAL A 338 22.81 13.76 31.42
C VAL A 338 22.61 12.64 32.44
N PHE A 339 23.69 12.08 32.98
CA PHE A 339 23.65 10.98 33.93
C PHE A 339 23.87 11.47 35.36
N ASN A 340 22.97 11.07 36.27
CA ASN A 340 23.12 11.32 37.69
C ASN A 340 24.03 10.29 38.39
N ALA A 341 24.34 9.17 37.72
CA ALA A 341 25.16 8.08 38.23
C ALA A 341 25.93 7.41 37.09
N GLU A 342 27.10 6.84 37.41
CA GLU A 342 27.87 6.00 36.48
C GLU A 342 27.51 4.53 36.70
N GLY A 343 26.93 3.90 35.69
CA GLY A 343 26.50 2.50 35.74
C GLY A 343 26.62 1.80 34.40
N THR A 344 26.33 0.50 34.40
CA THR A 344 26.39 -0.34 33.19
C THR A 344 25.35 0.09 32.15
N VAL A 345 24.18 0.55 32.60
CA VAL A 345 23.09 1.02 31.74
C VAL A 345 23.49 2.31 31.01
N GLU A 346 24.12 3.24 31.70
CA GLU A 346 24.60 4.52 31.15
C GLU A 346 25.74 4.31 30.15
N LEU A 347 26.64 3.35 30.42
CA LEU A 347 27.70 2.94 29.49
C LEU A 347 27.13 2.31 28.23
N GLU A 348 26.19 1.37 28.36
CA GLU A 348 25.52 0.72 27.23
C GLU A 348 24.71 1.72 26.39
N LEU A 349 24.01 2.65 27.05
CA LEU A 349 23.27 3.73 26.40
C LEU A 349 24.22 4.66 25.62
N SER A 350 25.34 5.04 26.22
CA SER A 350 26.35 5.89 25.57
C SER A 350 26.97 5.21 24.36
N ALA A 351 27.30 3.92 24.49
CA ALA A 351 27.88 3.12 23.41
C ALA A 351 26.88 2.94 22.25
N SER A 352 25.62 2.61 22.55
CA SER A 352 24.56 2.45 21.54
C SER A 352 24.22 3.78 20.85
N ALA A 353 24.15 4.89 21.60
CA ALA A 353 23.98 6.24 21.07
C ALA A 353 25.11 6.61 20.08
N GLY A 354 26.36 6.42 20.48
CA GLY A 354 27.52 6.69 19.63
C GLY A 354 27.55 5.83 18.36
N SER A 355 27.24 4.53 18.48
CA SER A 355 27.16 3.59 17.36
C SER A 355 26.09 4.02 16.34
N MET A 356 24.91 4.39 16.83
CA MET A 356 23.80 4.86 16.01
C MET A 356 24.13 6.18 15.30
N LEU A 357 24.73 7.15 16.00
CA LEU A 357 25.12 8.44 15.41
C LEU A 357 26.19 8.29 14.31
N LYS A 358 27.19 7.42 14.51
CA LYS A 358 28.20 7.08 13.48
C LYS A 358 27.54 6.54 12.20
N LYS A 359 26.57 5.63 12.36
CA LYS A 359 25.83 5.03 11.23
C LYS A 359 24.92 6.05 10.54
N LEU A 360 24.26 6.92 11.31
CA LEU A 360 23.48 8.03 10.75
C LEU A 360 24.37 8.94 9.91
N ARG A 361 25.53 9.35 10.44
CA ARG A 361 26.49 10.18 9.72
C ARG A 361 26.91 9.53 8.40
N SER A 362 27.24 8.24 8.43
CA SER A 362 27.62 7.47 7.24
C SER A 362 26.51 7.43 6.19
N LEU A 363 25.25 7.27 6.61
CA LEU A 363 24.07 7.34 5.73
C LEU A 363 23.92 8.73 5.11
N LEU A 364 24.04 9.80 5.91
CA LEU A 364 23.89 11.17 5.43
C LEU A 364 25.03 11.58 4.49
N ASP A 365 26.27 11.20 4.78
CA ASP A 365 27.41 11.41 3.90
C ASP A 365 27.20 10.70 2.55
N HIS A 366 26.61 9.49 2.55
CA HIS A 366 26.24 8.81 1.31
C HIS A 366 25.13 9.54 0.53
N VAL A 367 24.12 10.07 1.23
CA VAL A 367 23.00 10.83 0.63
C VAL A 367 23.46 12.17 0.05
N THR A 368 24.47 12.81 0.65
CA THR A 368 24.96 14.12 0.21
C THR A 368 25.96 14.03 -0.94
N ARG A 369 26.74 12.95 -1.05
CA ARG A 369 27.60 12.67 -2.21
C ARG A 369 26.75 12.45 -3.48
N GLN A 370 27.24 12.91 -4.63
CA GLN A 370 26.48 12.77 -5.89
C GLN A 370 26.31 11.29 -6.28
N PRO A 371 25.15 10.90 -6.85
CA PRO A 371 24.95 9.54 -7.34
C PRO A 371 25.77 9.35 -8.62
N ALA A 372 26.92 8.67 -8.50
CA ALA A 372 27.79 8.37 -9.63
C ALA A 372 27.44 7.04 -10.34
N SER A 373 26.65 6.16 -9.71
CA SER A 373 26.45 4.77 -10.18
C SER A 373 25.03 4.24 -9.91
N PRO A 374 24.48 3.37 -10.78
CA PRO A 374 23.22 2.65 -10.56
C PRO A 374 23.21 1.80 -9.27
N GLU A 375 24.37 1.43 -8.72
CA GLU A 375 24.49 0.72 -7.43
C GLU A 375 24.16 1.61 -6.20
N TRP A 376 24.02 2.92 -6.41
CA TRP A 376 23.75 3.89 -5.35
C TRP A 376 22.49 3.53 -4.55
N GLY A 377 21.45 3.03 -5.23
CA GLY A 377 20.21 2.59 -4.58
C GLY A 377 20.44 1.45 -3.58
N GLY A 378 21.15 0.40 -3.98
CA GLY A 378 21.42 -0.77 -3.13
C GLY A 378 22.24 -0.41 -1.89
N ARG A 379 23.28 0.42 -2.06
CA ARG A 379 24.10 0.88 -0.94
C ARG A 379 23.33 1.77 0.03
N PHE A 380 22.48 2.67 -0.48
CA PHE A 380 21.62 3.50 0.36
C PHE A 380 20.70 2.66 1.26
N PHE A 381 20.01 1.67 0.70
CA PHE A 381 19.12 0.81 1.48
C PHE A 381 19.85 -0.05 2.51
N HIS A 382 21.04 -0.56 2.15
CA HIS A 382 21.89 -1.28 3.11
C HIS A 382 22.29 -0.38 4.29
N LEU A 383 22.76 0.85 4.03
CA LEU A 383 23.12 1.81 5.07
C LEU A 383 21.90 2.22 5.91
N LEU A 384 20.74 2.42 5.28
CA LEU A 384 19.50 2.72 5.98
C LEU A 384 19.10 1.58 6.93
N LYS A 385 19.22 0.32 6.50
CA LYS A 385 18.91 -0.85 7.32
C LYS A 385 19.88 -1.01 8.49
N VAL A 386 21.18 -0.82 8.26
CA VAL A 386 22.21 -0.89 9.32
C VAL A 386 22.00 0.22 10.36
N TRP A 387 21.67 1.43 9.90
CA TRP A 387 21.33 2.52 10.81
C TRP A 387 20.02 2.25 11.57
N ASP A 388 18.98 1.75 10.89
CA ASP A 388 17.69 1.42 11.50
C ASP A 388 17.84 0.41 12.64
N GLN A 389 18.65 -0.63 12.45
CA GLN A 389 18.95 -1.58 13.53
C GLN A 389 19.61 -0.89 14.73
N SER A 390 20.62 -0.05 14.48
CA SER A 390 21.28 0.69 15.58
C SER A 390 20.36 1.71 16.27
N TRP A 391 19.35 2.23 15.55
CA TRP A 391 18.31 3.07 16.14
C TRP A 391 17.45 2.27 17.11
N ILE A 392 17.05 1.05 16.76
CA ILE A 392 16.28 0.16 17.64
C ILE A 392 17.11 -0.20 18.88
N ASP A 393 18.38 -0.56 18.70
CA ASP A 393 19.28 -0.91 19.82
C ASP A 393 19.42 0.28 20.80
N TYR A 394 19.68 1.48 20.27
CA TYR A 394 19.71 2.71 21.06
C TYR A 394 18.37 3.00 21.73
N LEU A 395 17.26 2.91 21.01
CA LEU A 395 15.94 3.21 21.55
C LEU A 395 15.58 2.26 22.69
N SER A 396 15.94 0.97 22.58
CA SER A 396 15.75 -0.01 23.64
C SER A 396 16.53 0.38 24.90
N ALA A 397 17.82 0.70 24.76
CA ALA A 397 18.67 1.16 25.87
C ALA A 397 18.13 2.47 26.49
N PHE A 398 17.71 3.42 25.64
CA PHE A 398 17.18 4.72 26.05
C PHE A 398 15.88 4.57 26.84
N VAL A 399 14.97 3.69 26.41
CA VAL A 399 13.72 3.40 27.13
C VAL A 399 14.02 2.71 28.46
N SER A 400 14.95 1.77 28.50
CA SER A 400 15.35 1.10 29.73
C SER A 400 15.88 2.10 30.76
N TRP A 401 16.82 2.95 30.33
CA TRP A 401 17.36 4.03 31.15
C TRP A 401 16.27 5.00 31.63
N LYS A 402 15.36 5.43 30.74
CA LYS A 402 14.29 6.36 31.13
C LYS A 402 13.28 5.79 32.12
N VAL A 403 13.05 4.48 32.09
CA VAL A 403 12.19 3.83 33.08
C VAL A 403 12.89 3.79 34.43
N GLN A 404 14.17 3.44 34.46
CA GLN A 404 14.98 3.43 35.68
C GLN A 404 15.15 4.83 36.29
N ASP A 405 15.39 5.85 35.45
CA ASP A 405 15.46 7.27 35.82
C ASP A 405 14.14 7.75 36.47
N ALA A 406 13.00 7.32 35.91
CA ALA A 406 11.69 7.63 36.48
C ALA A 406 11.44 6.90 37.82
N GLU A 407 11.89 5.65 37.95
CA GLU A 407 11.79 4.89 39.20
C GLU A 407 12.67 5.48 40.32
N ALA A 408 13.90 5.88 39.99
CA ALA A 408 14.80 6.53 40.93
C ALA A 408 14.22 7.87 41.42
N LEU A 409 13.72 8.70 40.49
CA LEU A 409 13.08 9.97 40.84
C LEU A 409 11.80 9.77 41.64
N GLU A 410 11.00 8.73 41.35
CA GLU A 410 9.85 8.37 42.19
C GLU A 410 10.29 8.08 43.62
N GLN A 411 11.32 7.25 43.80
CA GLN A 411 11.81 6.89 45.13
C GLN A 411 12.31 8.12 45.91
N GLU A 412 13.03 9.03 45.26
CA GLU A 412 13.46 10.28 45.90
C GLU A 412 12.27 11.14 46.35
N LEU A 413 11.22 11.24 45.53
CA LEU A 413 10.01 11.99 45.90
C LEU A 413 9.26 11.32 47.07
N ILE A 414 9.22 9.99 47.11
CA ILE A 414 8.65 9.22 48.24
C ILE A 414 9.47 9.45 49.51
N ASP A 415 10.80 9.46 49.42
CA ASP A 415 11.68 9.71 50.57
C ASP A 415 11.51 11.12 51.11
N ILE A 416 11.39 12.11 50.21
CA ILE A 416 11.08 13.51 50.59
C ILE A 416 9.74 13.57 51.32
N ALA A 417 8.68 12.96 50.76
CA ALA A 417 7.36 12.93 51.38
C ALA A 417 7.39 12.30 52.77
N THR A 418 8.09 11.17 52.90
CA THR A 418 8.27 10.43 54.16
C THR A 418 8.99 11.26 55.21
N LYS A 419 10.07 11.97 54.83
CA LYS A 419 10.81 12.87 55.73
C LYS A 419 9.98 14.06 56.15
N MET A 420 9.20 14.65 55.24
CA MET A 420 8.29 15.76 55.55
C MET A 420 7.23 15.35 56.56
N GLU A 421 6.60 14.19 56.35
CA GLU A 421 5.58 13.66 57.27
C GLU A 421 6.18 13.32 58.64
N THR A 422 7.35 12.68 58.67
CA THR A 422 8.05 12.38 59.93
C THR A 422 8.38 13.66 60.70
N SER A 423 8.88 14.71 60.03
CA SER A 423 9.15 16.01 60.67
C SER A 423 7.88 16.70 61.16
N ARG A 424 6.77 16.57 60.42
CA ARG A 424 5.45 17.06 60.86
C ARG A 424 5.01 16.36 62.15
N LEU A 425 5.11 15.03 62.20
CA LEU A 425 4.77 14.22 63.37
C LEU A 425 5.62 14.56 64.58
N GLU A 426 6.94 14.74 64.40
CA GLU A 426 7.85 15.16 65.48
C GLU A 426 7.49 16.54 66.04
N LYS A 427 7.13 17.50 65.18
CA LYS A 427 6.83 18.87 65.60
C LYS A 427 5.42 19.04 66.17
N CYS A 428 4.43 18.46 65.49
CA CYS A 428 3.00 18.68 65.77
C CYS A 428 2.38 17.55 66.62
N GLY A 429 3.01 16.38 66.67
CA GLY A 429 2.44 15.16 67.24
C GLY A 429 1.63 14.37 66.21
N ALA A 430 1.17 13.19 66.61
CA ALA A 430 0.40 12.30 65.74
C ALA A 430 -0.97 12.88 65.35
N ASP A 431 -1.60 13.64 66.25
CA ASP A 431 -2.91 14.23 66.03
C ASP A 431 -2.81 15.72 65.63
N ALA A 432 -3.14 15.99 64.37
CA ALA A 432 -3.21 17.33 63.81
C ALA A 432 -4.34 18.17 64.41
N ALA A 433 -5.36 17.54 65.02
CA ALA A 433 -6.46 18.21 65.72
C ALA A 433 -6.22 18.38 67.23
N SER A 434 -5.02 18.03 67.72
CA SER A 434 -4.71 18.17 69.13
C SER A 434 -4.80 19.64 69.59
N SER A 435 -5.22 19.87 70.84
CA SER A 435 -5.35 21.23 71.40
C SER A 435 -4.05 22.03 71.29
N ARG A 436 -2.89 21.36 71.34
CA ARG A 436 -1.58 22.00 71.15
C ARG A 436 -1.44 22.62 69.76
N VAL A 437 -1.85 21.91 68.71
CA VAL A 437 -1.78 22.38 67.33
C VAL A 437 -2.84 23.45 67.10
N LEU A 438 -4.08 23.22 67.56
CA LEU A 438 -5.18 24.18 67.37
C LEU A 438 -4.93 25.53 68.05
N ASN A 439 -4.20 25.56 69.16
CA ASN A 439 -3.89 26.80 69.88
C ASN A 439 -2.66 27.55 69.32
N SER A 440 -1.96 27.01 68.31
CA SER A 440 -0.75 27.62 67.74
C SER A 440 -0.89 27.82 66.23
N SER A 441 -0.96 29.10 65.81
CA SER A 441 -1.00 29.47 64.38
C SER A 441 0.18 28.90 63.60
N ASP A 442 1.36 28.82 64.22
CA ASP A 442 2.57 28.31 63.56
C ASP A 442 2.48 26.80 63.28
N LEU A 443 1.98 26.01 64.25
CA LEU A 443 1.79 24.57 64.07
C LEU A 443 0.71 24.27 63.03
N GLN A 444 -0.38 25.05 63.02
CA GLN A 444 -1.40 24.96 61.97
C GLN A 444 -0.81 25.26 60.58
N GLY A 445 0.02 26.30 60.47
CA GLY A 445 0.71 26.63 59.23
C GLY A 445 1.62 25.49 58.73
N ILE A 446 2.36 24.84 59.64
CA ILE A 446 3.18 23.66 59.29
C ILE A 446 2.32 22.52 58.77
N VAL A 447 1.20 22.21 59.44
CA VAL A 447 0.31 21.12 59.00
C VAL A 447 -0.27 21.41 57.61
N GLN A 448 -0.79 22.61 57.39
CA GLN A 448 -1.36 23.01 56.09
C GLN A 448 -0.32 23.01 54.97
N GLN A 449 0.90 23.48 55.26
CA GLN A 449 1.98 23.49 54.27
C GLN A 449 2.40 22.07 53.88
N VAL A 450 2.58 21.18 54.86
CA VAL A 450 2.94 19.78 54.58
C VAL A 450 1.82 19.08 53.80
N GLU A 451 0.55 19.32 54.13
CA GLU A 451 -0.59 18.78 53.38
C GLU A 451 -0.58 19.22 51.92
N PHE A 452 -0.37 20.51 51.67
CA PHE A 452 -0.26 21.07 50.32
C PHE A 452 0.92 20.47 49.53
N ASP A 453 2.09 20.38 50.16
CA ASP A 453 3.29 19.86 49.51
C ASP A 453 3.17 18.35 49.22
N LEU A 454 2.57 17.57 50.12
CA LEU A 454 2.26 16.16 49.87
C LEU A 454 1.29 16.01 48.69
N GLN A 455 0.30 16.89 48.56
CA GLN A 455 -0.59 16.89 47.39
C GLN A 455 0.16 17.20 46.10
N LEU A 456 1.10 18.15 46.13
CA LEU A 456 1.95 18.45 44.98
C LEU A 456 2.82 17.24 44.59
N LEU A 457 3.43 16.56 45.57
CA LEU A 457 4.24 15.36 45.34
C LEU A 457 3.41 14.22 44.74
N ARG A 458 2.18 13.98 45.25
CA ARG A 458 1.23 13.02 44.68
C ARG A 458 0.94 13.32 43.20
N ASP A 459 0.70 14.58 42.86
CA ASP A 459 0.42 15.00 41.49
C ASP A 459 1.64 14.83 40.57
N ARG A 460 2.86 15.00 41.10
CA ARG A 460 4.11 14.76 40.36
C ARG A 460 4.35 13.28 40.13
N ILE A 461 4.24 12.45 41.17
CA ILE A 461 4.39 10.99 41.07
C ILE A 461 3.34 10.41 40.12
N ARG A 462 2.08 10.85 40.21
CA ARG A 462 1.02 10.42 39.28
C ARG A 462 1.37 10.71 37.81
N LYS A 463 2.05 11.82 37.52
CA LYS A 463 2.50 12.17 36.17
C LYS A 463 3.72 11.37 35.71
N LEU A 464 4.56 10.94 36.65
CA LEU A 464 5.81 10.24 36.39
C LEU A 464 5.57 8.73 36.17
N THR A 465 4.90 8.07 37.12
CA THR A 465 4.73 6.59 37.14
C THR A 465 3.27 6.14 37.29
N GLY A 466 2.32 7.08 37.27
CA GLY A 466 0.89 6.77 37.27
C GLY A 466 0.33 6.47 38.66
N GLY A 467 -0.81 5.78 38.71
CA GLY A 467 -1.50 5.46 39.97
C GLY A 467 -0.70 4.55 40.90
N ALA A 468 0.02 3.58 40.34
CA ALA A 468 0.83 2.64 41.11
C ALA A 468 1.94 3.33 41.93
N GLY A 469 2.56 4.39 41.40
CA GLY A 469 3.54 5.16 42.15
C GLY A 469 2.91 5.93 43.32
N VAL A 470 1.70 6.45 43.13
CA VAL A 470 0.94 7.10 44.22
C VAL A 470 0.61 6.09 45.31
N GLU A 471 0.20 4.87 44.96
CA GLU A 471 -0.07 3.81 45.93
C GLU A 471 1.18 3.46 46.75
N ARG A 472 2.36 3.37 46.12
CA ARG A 472 3.63 3.16 46.83
C ARG A 472 3.97 4.31 47.77
N MET A 473 3.73 5.55 47.35
CA MET A 473 3.89 6.73 48.20
C MET A 473 2.97 6.67 49.43
N GLU A 474 1.68 6.38 49.25
CA GLU A 474 0.74 6.27 50.38
C GLU A 474 1.12 5.14 51.34
N ALA A 475 1.55 4.00 50.81
CA ALA A 475 2.02 2.88 51.62
C ALA A 475 3.26 3.28 52.45
N ALA A 476 4.20 4.03 51.87
CA ALA A 476 5.37 4.54 52.57
C ALA A 476 5.00 5.55 53.67
N LEU A 477 4.04 6.45 53.42
CA LEU A 477 3.54 7.38 54.42
C LEU A 477 2.85 6.68 55.59
N VAL A 478 1.99 5.71 55.31
CA VAL A 478 1.32 4.90 56.36
C VAL A 478 2.37 4.17 57.21
N LYS A 479 3.38 3.58 56.57
CA LYS A 479 4.49 2.94 57.26
C LYS A 479 5.24 3.94 58.15
N ALA A 480 5.55 5.13 57.66
CA ALA A 480 6.25 6.17 58.41
C ALA A 480 5.48 6.60 59.67
N VAL A 481 4.16 6.81 59.53
CA VAL A 481 3.27 7.13 60.66
C VAL A 481 3.25 5.99 61.68
N SER A 482 3.15 4.74 61.22
CA SER A 482 3.17 3.55 62.08
C SER A 482 4.50 3.42 62.83
N ASP A 483 5.63 3.58 62.14
CA ASP A 483 6.97 3.50 62.72
C ASP A 483 7.16 4.60 63.80
N PHE A 484 6.71 5.83 63.53
CA PHE A 484 6.73 6.91 64.52
C PHE A 484 5.88 6.60 65.75
N GLN A 485 4.66 6.08 65.57
CA GLN A 485 3.79 5.70 66.68
C GLN A 485 4.38 4.56 67.51
N ALA A 486 5.00 3.56 66.87
CA ALA A 486 5.69 2.47 67.55
C ALA A 486 6.86 3.01 68.39
N GLU A 487 7.65 3.94 67.85
CA GLU A 487 8.74 4.57 68.57
C GLU A 487 8.25 5.40 69.77
N GLN A 488 7.17 6.18 69.60
CA GLN A 488 6.54 6.91 70.71
C GLN A 488 6.07 5.97 71.83
N ARG A 489 5.47 4.82 71.50
CA ARG A 489 5.07 3.82 72.50
C ARG A 489 6.27 3.21 73.22
N ARG A 490 7.37 2.96 72.50
CA ARG A 490 8.62 2.44 73.09
C ARG A 490 9.19 3.43 74.10
N VAL A 491 9.32 4.69 73.70
CA VAL A 491 9.82 5.76 74.58
C VAL A 491 8.91 5.94 75.81
N ALA A 492 7.59 5.91 75.63
CA ALA A 492 6.65 6.00 76.75
C ALA A 492 6.76 4.81 77.72
N ALA A 493 6.98 3.59 77.21
CA ALA A 493 7.19 2.41 78.04
C ALA A 493 8.51 2.49 78.83
N GLU A 494 9.58 2.98 78.22
CA GLU A 494 10.87 3.23 78.89
C GLU A 494 10.73 4.29 79.99
N ASP A 495 10.07 5.42 79.71
CA ASP A 495 9.85 6.47 80.71
C ASP A 495 8.96 5.97 81.87
N SER A 496 7.94 5.14 81.59
CA SER A 496 7.12 4.50 82.62
C SER A 496 7.90 3.49 83.48
N ALA A 497 8.82 2.73 82.89
CA ALA A 497 9.68 1.80 83.63
C ALA A 497 10.65 2.55 84.55
N ILE A 498 11.21 3.68 84.10
CA ILE A 498 12.04 4.55 84.93
C ILE A 498 11.23 5.12 86.09
N ALA A 499 9.99 5.59 85.85
CA ALA A 499 9.12 6.10 86.90
C ALA A 499 8.81 5.03 87.97
N ALA A 500 8.52 3.79 87.55
CA ALA A 500 8.25 2.68 88.48
C ALA A 500 9.48 2.33 89.36
N ILE A 501 10.70 2.44 88.84
CA ILE A 501 11.93 2.23 89.63
C ILE A 501 12.10 3.34 90.69
N LEU A 502 11.77 4.58 90.34
CA LEU A 502 11.87 5.72 91.27
C LEU A 502 10.79 5.69 92.36
N GLU A 503 9.56 5.28 92.03
CA GLU A 503 8.48 5.13 93.02
C GLU A 503 8.70 3.93 93.95
N GLY A 504 9.33 2.86 93.48
CA GLY A 504 9.67 1.68 94.29
C GLY A 504 10.79 1.87 95.32
N HIS A 505 11.45 3.03 95.36
CA HIS A 505 12.48 3.37 96.37
C HIS A 505 11.96 4.34 97.47
N GLY A 506 10.65 4.60 97.53
CA GLY A 506 10.05 5.59 98.43
C GLY A 506 9.62 5.13 99.83
N ASP A 507 9.62 3.82 100.14
CA ASP A 507 8.93 3.28 101.34
C ASP A 507 9.82 2.80 102.49
N GLU A 508 11.08 3.24 102.57
CA GLU A 508 11.92 2.94 103.75
C GLU A 508 12.64 4.18 104.29
N TYR A 509 11.90 5.25 104.63
CA TYR A 509 12.37 6.20 105.65
C TYR A 509 11.20 6.97 106.30
N ALA A 510 10.76 6.47 107.46
CA ALA A 510 9.90 7.21 108.38
C ALA A 510 10.71 8.28 109.14
N PRO A 511 10.08 9.37 109.62
CA PRO A 511 10.73 10.65 109.89
C PRO A 511 11.30 10.73 111.31
N ASN A 512 12.44 11.40 111.48
CA ASN A 512 12.87 11.92 112.77
C ASN A 512 12.81 13.46 112.75
N ASP A 513 11.96 13.97 113.62
CA ASP A 513 11.84 15.36 114.02
C ASP A 513 13.15 15.86 114.66
N ALA A 514 13.58 17.04 114.22
CA ALA A 514 14.21 18.13 114.98
C ALA A 514 15.29 18.82 114.13
N ASN A 515 15.07 20.06 113.70
CA ASN A 515 15.56 21.21 114.45
C ASN A 515 15.29 22.54 113.71
N ARG A 516 15.01 23.53 114.53
CA ARG A 516 14.68 24.93 114.28
C ARG A 516 15.95 25.72 113.92
N GLY A 517 15.90 26.62 112.92
CA GLY A 517 17.01 27.55 112.68
C GLY A 517 16.91 28.43 111.44
N SER A 518 16.45 29.67 111.63
CA SER A 518 16.35 30.79 110.70
C SER A 518 17.67 31.17 110.01
N ARG A 519 17.63 31.60 108.73
CA ARG A 519 18.20 32.91 108.28
C ARG A 519 17.90 33.25 106.81
N GLN A 520 17.64 34.54 106.59
CA GLN A 520 17.40 35.25 105.33
C GLN A 520 18.64 35.28 104.40
N GLN A 521 18.45 35.36 103.08
CA GLN A 521 18.71 36.54 102.21
C GLN A 521 18.95 36.17 100.73
N GLY A 522 18.44 37.02 99.83
CA GLY A 522 19.15 37.39 98.60
C GLY A 522 18.64 36.84 97.26
N VAL A 523 17.76 37.60 96.60
CA VAL A 523 17.61 37.63 95.13
C VAL A 523 18.76 38.50 94.57
N PRO A 524 19.34 38.24 93.37
CA PRO A 524 18.83 38.91 92.18
C PRO A 524 18.76 38.06 90.90
N THR A 525 17.93 38.58 90.01
CA THR A 525 17.62 38.26 88.62
C THR A 525 18.82 38.28 87.65
N ASN A 526 18.83 37.41 86.63
CA ASN A 526 18.77 37.80 85.20
C ASN A 526 19.01 36.62 84.22
N GLY A 527 18.19 36.57 83.17
CA GLY A 527 18.68 36.59 81.78
C GLY A 527 19.18 35.29 81.12
N ALA A 528 18.29 34.73 80.29
CA ALA A 528 18.58 34.14 78.97
C ALA A 528 19.69 33.07 78.83
N ALA A 529 19.27 31.82 78.57
CA ALA A 529 20.04 30.90 77.73
C ALA A 529 19.12 29.81 77.14
N GLY A 530 19.37 29.51 75.87
CA GLY A 530 18.54 28.72 74.99
C GLY A 530 18.49 27.23 75.30
N LYS A 531 17.42 26.64 74.74
CA LYS A 531 17.11 25.21 74.70
C LYS A 531 18.30 24.41 74.14
N GLY A 532 18.85 23.54 74.97
CA GLY A 532 19.93 22.63 74.60
C GLY A 532 20.24 21.61 75.70
N HIS A 533 19.24 21.12 76.43
CA HIS A 533 19.45 20.23 77.60
C HIS A 533 18.37 19.15 77.75
N SER A 534 18.14 18.33 76.70
CA SER A 534 17.30 17.13 76.88
C SER A 534 18.14 15.88 77.13
N ALA A 535 19.21 15.66 76.35
CA ALA A 535 20.09 14.50 76.51
C ALA A 535 20.93 14.55 77.80
N ASN A 536 21.46 15.73 78.17
CA ASN A 536 22.26 15.89 79.40
C ASN A 536 21.44 15.71 80.68
N THR A 537 20.16 16.08 80.66
CA THR A 537 19.26 15.92 81.80
C THR A 537 18.80 14.47 81.96
N ARG A 538 18.68 13.71 80.85
CA ARG A 538 18.43 12.26 80.87
C ARG A 538 19.64 11.47 81.40
N LEU A 539 20.85 11.77 80.92
CA LEU A 539 22.08 11.15 81.45
C LEU A 539 22.31 11.51 82.92
N SER A 540 22.02 12.75 83.33
CA SER A 540 22.13 13.18 84.72
C SER A 540 21.11 12.48 85.64
N ARG A 541 19.88 12.20 85.18
CA ARG A 541 18.90 11.40 85.92
C ARG A 541 19.26 9.92 86.01
N ILE A 542 19.82 9.35 84.94
CA ILE A 542 20.32 7.96 84.93
C ILE A 542 21.54 7.83 85.86
N TYR A 543 22.45 8.80 85.86
CA TYR A 543 23.58 8.83 86.80
C TYR A 543 23.10 8.99 88.25
N ALA A 544 22.11 9.85 88.54
CA ALA A 544 21.55 10.00 89.88
C ALA A 544 20.83 8.73 90.38
N ALA A 545 20.14 8.00 89.49
CA ALA A 545 19.49 6.73 89.81
C ALA A 545 20.48 5.56 89.98
N LEU A 546 21.62 5.59 89.28
CA LEU A 546 22.69 4.59 89.46
C LEU A 546 23.53 4.88 90.73
N TYR A 547 23.71 6.15 91.09
CA TYR A 547 24.46 6.55 92.29
C TYR A 547 23.66 6.40 93.59
N THR A 548 22.34 6.23 93.53
CA THR A 548 21.51 5.86 94.69
C THR A 548 21.45 4.35 94.91
N LYS A 549 22.00 3.55 93.99
CA LYS A 549 22.05 2.08 94.03
C LYS A 549 23.43 1.54 94.47
N TYR A 550 24.44 2.40 94.58
CA TYR A 550 25.75 2.15 95.19
C TYR A 550 25.86 2.96 96.48
#